data_AF-A0A959JZV3-F1
#
_entry.id   AF-A0A959JZV3-F1
#
_cell.length_a   1.000
_cell.length_b   1.000
_cell.length_c   1.000
_cell.angle_alpha   90.00
_cell.angle_beta   90.00
_cell.angle_gamma   90.00
#
_symmetry.space_group_name_H-M   'P 1'
#
loop_
_entity.id
_entity.type
_entity.pdbx_description
1 polymer ?
#
loop_
_entity_poly.entity_id
_entity_poly.type
_entity_poly.pdbx_seq_one_letter_code
_entity_poly.pdbx_strand_id
1 'polypeptide(L)'
;MRNLSRRSFIQETSSFLTLSLSSSILRQYNYQEAKNNRSHPTEGLDRENIIIEDIKVIPLSYQHDGEYLWRCGGLYVWKSDAALVQVFTNQGIVGIAEGSPYRGPDKLKTYTDKYITPLLKGANVFDVDFLTNNQGHNSVAEGAWAGVNNALWDIIGKAKGKPVYQLLSDQDNPSNKVKIYASGGVSHAWYDHGAEDLIDEAQRYKELGYDTFKFRNGTSWKYSGMTMKKYIPILEQLRKSVGPEFKLVIEKFPWDFDTIIQELCPVLEDLKFYWYEEPVEWTRPDALEKHIAINEAMPSVMVSGGESMWNRYQVKPFVANKAMNIIQTDANLTGITEGWYIGKMIADHGQRYCPHNWVGGLTTIANIHLVAGVPSGHMCELNQTYNPLKWEIFKEPYPIENGILTIPDKPGFGVEIIDDVEKRFPFVEGPYYKRNPRFEGLDLPIWWS
;
A
#
# COMPACT_ATOMS: atom_id res chain seq x y z
N MET A 1 27.34 -49.11 36.40
CA MET A 1 26.62 -48.58 37.57
C MET A 1 27.25 -47.26 37.99
N ARG A 2 26.55 -46.14 37.76
CA ARG A 2 26.43 -44.99 38.69
C ARG A 2 25.46 -43.99 38.05
N ASN A 3 24.28 -43.90 38.66
CA ASN A 3 23.25 -42.90 38.37
C ASN A 3 23.78 -41.52 38.76
N LEU A 4 23.86 -40.59 37.81
CA LEU A 4 24.02 -39.17 38.10
C LEU A 4 22.62 -38.57 38.29
N SER A 5 22.38 -37.95 39.44
CA SER A 5 21.07 -37.42 39.81
C SER A 5 20.82 -36.04 39.17
N ARG A 6 19.54 -35.71 38.96
CA ARG A 6 19.02 -34.45 38.38
C ARG A 6 19.54 -33.14 39.00
N ARG A 7 20.33 -33.17 40.09
CA ARG A 7 20.87 -31.98 40.75
C ARG A 7 22.21 -31.48 40.19
N SER A 8 22.97 -32.28 39.43
CA SER A 8 24.28 -31.84 38.90
C SER A 8 24.21 -31.05 37.58
N PHE A 9 23.03 -30.92 36.95
CA PHE A 9 22.88 -30.18 35.69
C PHE A 9 22.53 -28.68 35.91
N ILE A 10 22.10 -28.31 37.12
CA ILE A 10 21.62 -26.94 37.42
C ILE A 10 22.75 -26.01 37.89
N GLN A 11 23.93 -26.53 38.22
CA GLN A 11 25.05 -25.73 38.72
C GLN A 11 26.08 -25.29 37.66
N GLU A 12 26.03 -25.83 36.42
CA GLU A 12 26.92 -25.40 35.33
C GLU A 12 26.32 -24.36 34.37
N THR A 13 25.02 -24.06 34.47
CA THR A 13 24.36 -23.09 33.57
C THR A 13 24.32 -21.65 34.12
N SER A 14 24.85 -21.41 35.32
CA SER A 14 24.74 -20.11 35.99
C SER A 14 25.90 -19.14 35.73
N SER A 15 26.90 -19.51 34.91
CA SER A 15 28.17 -18.77 34.81
C SER A 15 28.58 -18.31 33.40
N PHE A 16 27.70 -18.34 32.39
CA PHE A 16 28.08 -18.01 31.01
C PHE A 16 27.27 -16.92 30.28
N LEU A 17 26.51 -16.08 30.99
CA LEU A 17 25.80 -14.96 30.36
C LEU A 17 26.02 -13.63 31.12
N THR A 18 27.26 -13.16 31.11
CA THR A 18 27.61 -11.76 31.32
C THR A 18 28.39 -11.26 30.10
N LEU A 19 27.69 -11.13 28.97
CA LEU A 19 28.15 -10.31 27.87
C LEU A 19 27.77 -8.86 28.18
N SER A 20 28.77 -8.05 28.52
CA SER A 20 28.64 -6.60 28.63
C SER A 20 28.36 -6.01 27.25
N LEU A 21 27.09 -5.86 26.90
CA LEU A 21 26.69 -4.97 25.82
C LEU A 21 26.87 -3.53 26.32
N SER A 22 27.73 -2.78 25.64
CA SER A 22 28.00 -1.38 25.93
C SER A 22 26.69 -0.59 25.97
N SER A 23 26.50 0.20 27.02
CA SER A 23 25.36 1.09 27.26
C SER A 23 25.10 2.14 26.17
N SER A 24 25.95 2.23 25.15
CA SER A 24 25.78 3.03 23.94
C SER A 24 24.91 2.39 22.86
N ILE A 25 24.77 1.06 22.80
CA ILE A 25 24.01 0.35 21.74
C ILE A 25 22.56 0.09 22.18
N LEU A 26 22.30 0.00 23.49
CA LEU A 26 20.94 -0.04 24.05
C LEU A 26 20.26 1.34 24.11
N ARG A 27 20.93 2.40 23.63
CA ARG A 27 20.46 3.80 23.72
C ARG A 27 19.59 4.27 22.55
N GLN A 28 19.19 3.39 21.62
CA GLN A 28 18.34 3.75 20.47
C GLN A 28 16.99 3.04 20.37
N TYR A 29 16.66 2.14 21.31
CA TYR A 29 15.33 1.54 21.41
C TYR A 29 14.80 1.62 22.85
N ASN A 30 14.95 2.79 23.48
CA ASN A 30 14.01 3.16 24.54
C ASN A 30 12.66 3.41 23.86
N TYR A 31 11.87 2.35 23.71
CA TYR A 31 10.42 2.47 23.83
C TYR A 31 10.19 3.17 25.17
N GLN A 32 10.07 4.50 25.14
CA GLN A 32 9.45 5.20 26.24
C GLN A 32 8.13 4.48 26.49
N GLU A 33 7.86 4.13 27.76
CA GLU A 33 6.54 3.71 28.21
C GLU A 33 5.48 4.45 27.40
N ALA A 34 4.71 3.72 26.59
CA ALA A 34 3.81 4.28 25.59
C ALA A 34 2.86 5.26 26.27
N LYS A 35 3.22 6.55 26.23
CA LYS A 35 2.59 7.58 27.05
C LYS A 35 1.14 7.87 26.67
N ASN A 36 0.63 7.27 25.59
CA ASN A 36 -0.77 7.32 25.20
C ASN A 36 -1.11 6.02 24.46
N ASN A 37 -1.54 4.99 25.19
CA ASN A 37 -2.05 3.78 24.54
C ASN A 37 -3.53 4.00 24.18
N ARG A 38 -3.76 4.85 23.16
CA ARG A 38 -5.11 5.12 22.66
C ARG A 38 -5.75 3.82 22.19
N SER A 39 -6.99 3.62 22.62
CA SER A 39 -7.84 2.50 22.25
C SER A 39 -8.52 2.69 20.91
N HIS A 40 -8.73 3.95 20.48
CA HIS A 40 -9.30 4.32 19.19
C HIS A 40 -8.65 5.60 18.63
N PRO A 41 -8.63 5.81 17.30
CA PRO A 41 -7.92 6.94 16.69
C PRO A 41 -8.53 8.31 17.00
N THR A 42 -9.80 8.36 17.43
CA THR A 42 -10.47 9.60 17.87
C THR A 42 -10.33 9.89 19.36
N GLU A 43 -9.61 9.05 20.11
CA GLU A 43 -9.44 9.23 21.56
C GLU A 43 -8.66 10.51 21.85
N GLY A 44 -9.21 11.36 22.74
CA GLY A 44 -8.65 12.68 23.04
C GLY A 44 -9.08 13.80 22.09
N LEU A 45 -9.91 13.53 21.09
CA LEU A 45 -10.52 14.57 20.25
C LEU A 45 -11.86 15.02 20.84
N ASP A 46 -12.00 16.32 21.08
CA ASP A 46 -13.30 16.87 21.52
C ASP A 46 -14.36 16.65 20.45
N ARG A 47 -15.51 16.11 20.83
CA ARG A 47 -16.62 15.89 19.91
C ARG A 47 -17.33 17.21 19.60
N GLU A 48 -17.42 17.59 18.33
CA GLU A 48 -18.16 18.77 17.88
C GLU A 48 -19.47 18.37 17.19
N ASN A 49 -20.44 19.28 17.14
CA ASN A 49 -21.74 19.04 16.49
C ASN A 49 -21.65 19.20 14.96
N ILE A 50 -20.87 18.35 14.31
CA ILE A 50 -20.72 18.29 12.85
C ILE A 50 -21.44 17.03 12.37
N ILE A 51 -22.51 17.23 11.62
CA ILE A 51 -23.45 16.20 11.17
C ILE A 51 -23.39 16.09 9.65
N ILE A 52 -23.42 14.85 9.15
CA ILE A 52 -23.47 14.52 7.73
C ILE A 52 -24.85 14.89 7.15
N GLU A 53 -24.86 15.75 6.13
CA GLU A 53 -26.09 16.15 5.43
C GLU A 53 -26.30 15.39 4.11
N ASP A 54 -25.20 15.13 3.40
CA ASP A 54 -25.19 14.46 2.10
C ASP A 54 -23.83 13.84 1.81
N ILE A 55 -23.81 12.82 0.94
CA ILE A 55 -22.60 12.16 0.45
C ILE A 55 -22.74 11.99 -1.06
N LYS A 56 -21.76 12.48 -1.81
CA LYS A 56 -21.70 12.36 -3.26
C LYS A 56 -20.47 11.59 -3.67
N VAL A 57 -20.63 10.69 -4.64
CA VAL A 57 -19.52 10.07 -5.35
C VAL A 57 -19.57 10.51 -6.80
N ILE A 58 -18.44 10.99 -7.28
CA ILE A 58 -18.24 11.52 -8.62
C ILE A 58 -17.23 10.61 -9.33
N PRO A 59 -17.70 9.73 -10.23
CA PRO A 59 -16.85 8.97 -11.12
C PRO A 59 -16.10 9.93 -12.07
N LEU A 60 -14.80 9.73 -12.22
CA LEU A 60 -13.95 10.49 -13.13
C LEU A 60 -13.13 9.52 -13.98
N SER A 61 -12.83 9.90 -15.21
CA SER A 61 -11.96 9.12 -16.09
C SER A 61 -10.98 10.01 -16.84
N TYR A 62 -9.82 9.42 -17.16
CA TYR A 62 -8.86 9.95 -18.12
C TYR A 62 -8.53 8.86 -19.14
N GLN A 63 -8.77 9.12 -20.43
CA GLN A 63 -8.42 8.19 -21.50
C GLN A 63 -6.95 8.40 -21.91
N HIS A 64 -6.20 7.30 -22.04
CA HIS A 64 -4.82 7.34 -22.50
C HIS A 64 -4.80 7.29 -24.03
N ASP A 65 -4.54 8.43 -24.66
CA ASP A 65 -4.50 8.54 -26.13
C ASP A 65 -3.16 7.99 -26.67
N GLY A 66 -3.21 6.79 -27.25
CA GLY A 66 -2.08 6.20 -28.00
C GLY A 66 -0.95 5.59 -27.16
N GLU A 67 -1.00 5.71 -25.83
CA GLU A 67 -0.03 5.08 -24.94
C GLU A 67 -0.50 3.70 -24.48
N TYR A 68 0.24 2.66 -24.90
CA TYR A 68 0.09 1.32 -24.33
C TYR A 68 0.66 1.31 -22.90
N LEU A 69 -0.13 1.77 -21.93
CA LEU A 69 0.15 1.47 -20.54
C LEU A 69 -0.03 -0.04 -20.33
N TRP A 70 0.90 -0.64 -19.59
CA TRP A 70 0.89 -2.06 -19.27
C TRP A 70 1.15 -2.95 -20.49
N ARG A 71 2.21 -2.62 -21.25
CA ARG A 71 2.69 -3.40 -22.42
C ARG A 71 2.91 -4.87 -22.08
N CYS A 72 3.33 -5.08 -20.84
CA CYS A 72 3.73 -6.36 -20.32
C CYS A 72 2.57 -7.12 -19.72
N GLY A 73 1.32 -7.00 -20.21
CA GLY A 73 0.13 -7.68 -19.67
C GLY A 73 -0.75 -8.34 -20.73
N GLY A 74 -1.51 -9.38 -20.34
CA GLY A 74 -2.61 -9.94 -21.13
C GLY A 74 -3.72 -8.93 -21.46
N LEU A 75 -3.71 -7.81 -20.75
CA LEU A 75 -4.52 -6.62 -20.94
C LEU A 75 -3.64 -5.39 -21.14
N TYR A 76 -4.22 -4.32 -21.68
CA TYR A 76 -3.66 -2.98 -21.62
C TYR A 76 -4.62 -2.03 -20.90
N VAL A 77 -4.06 -1.00 -20.26
CA VAL A 77 -4.84 0.03 -19.57
C VAL A 77 -5.06 1.18 -20.54
N TRP A 78 -6.31 1.44 -20.89
CA TRP A 78 -6.68 2.45 -21.90
C TRP A 78 -7.32 3.70 -21.28
N LYS A 79 -7.69 3.61 -19.99
CA LYS A 79 -8.11 4.74 -19.19
C LYS A 79 -7.70 4.55 -17.74
N SER A 80 -7.56 5.64 -17.01
CA SER A 80 -7.49 5.67 -15.55
C SER A 80 -8.80 6.22 -15.00
N ASP A 81 -9.25 5.66 -13.88
CA ASP A 81 -10.48 6.07 -13.21
C ASP A 81 -10.19 6.58 -11.80
N ALA A 82 -11.07 7.44 -11.29
CA ALA A 82 -11.14 7.84 -9.89
C ALA A 82 -12.60 7.84 -9.41
N ALA A 83 -12.82 7.61 -8.12
CA ALA A 83 -14.12 7.71 -7.47
C ALA A 83 -14.07 8.79 -6.39
N LEU A 84 -14.18 10.06 -6.80
CA LEU A 84 -14.11 11.21 -5.88
C LEU A 84 -15.31 11.19 -4.94
N VAL A 85 -15.06 11.09 -3.64
CA VAL A 85 -16.07 11.14 -2.59
C VAL A 85 -16.08 12.53 -1.98
N GLN A 86 -17.27 13.11 -1.83
CA GLN A 86 -17.50 14.35 -1.11
C GLN A 86 -18.56 14.14 -0.02
N VAL A 87 -18.25 14.52 1.21
CA VAL A 87 -19.18 14.48 2.35
C VAL A 87 -19.49 15.90 2.78
N PHE A 88 -20.77 16.27 2.78
CA PHE A 88 -21.25 17.61 3.14
C PHE A 88 -21.80 17.61 4.57
N THR A 89 -21.58 18.70 5.29
CA THR A 89 -21.97 18.81 6.70
C THR A 89 -22.77 20.08 7.00
N ASN A 90 -23.50 20.06 8.12
CA ASN A 90 -24.31 21.18 8.62
C ASN A 90 -23.51 22.45 8.97
N GLN A 91 -22.18 22.37 9.02
CA GLN A 91 -21.30 23.51 9.27
C GLN A 91 -20.60 24.02 8.00
N GLY A 92 -20.97 23.49 6.82
CA GLY A 92 -20.35 23.86 5.55
C GLY A 92 -18.95 23.27 5.33
N ILE A 93 -18.45 22.44 6.25
CA ILE A 93 -17.20 21.69 6.05
C ILE A 93 -17.48 20.55 5.07
N VAL A 94 -16.65 20.46 4.02
CA VAL A 94 -16.72 19.39 3.03
C VAL A 94 -15.49 18.50 3.16
N GLY A 95 -15.71 17.22 3.38
CA GLY A 95 -14.67 16.19 3.32
C GLY A 95 -14.48 15.68 1.91
N ILE A 96 -13.24 15.46 1.50
CA ILE A 96 -12.89 14.89 0.19
C ILE A 96 -12.00 13.66 0.35
N ALA A 97 -12.25 12.64 -0.46
CA ALA A 97 -11.42 11.43 -0.54
C ALA A 97 -11.68 10.65 -1.82
N GLU A 98 -11.10 9.46 -1.92
CA GLU A 98 -11.34 8.50 -2.98
C GLU A 98 -11.58 7.11 -2.39
N GLY A 99 -12.48 6.35 -2.99
CA GLY A 99 -12.59 4.90 -2.80
C GLY A 99 -11.96 4.17 -3.98
N SER A 100 -11.57 2.90 -3.80
CA SER A 100 -10.83 2.16 -4.84
C SER A 100 -11.53 2.16 -6.21
N PRO A 101 -10.98 2.84 -7.23
CA PRO A 101 -11.60 2.89 -8.56
C PRO A 101 -11.58 1.53 -9.26
N TYR A 102 -10.72 0.61 -8.84
CA TYR A 102 -10.67 -0.77 -9.35
C TYR A 102 -11.91 -1.60 -9.02
N ARG A 103 -12.78 -1.10 -8.13
CA ARG A 103 -14.07 -1.71 -7.80
C ARG A 103 -15.22 -1.18 -8.67
N GLY A 104 -14.92 -0.27 -9.59
CA GLY A 104 -15.87 0.39 -10.49
C GLY A 104 -16.40 1.68 -9.87
N PRO A 105 -15.98 2.87 -10.33
CA PRO A 105 -16.36 4.14 -9.70
C PRO A 105 -17.88 4.42 -9.78
N ASP A 106 -18.52 4.00 -10.87
CA ASP A 106 -19.98 4.00 -11.06
C ASP A 106 -20.71 3.08 -10.09
N LYS A 107 -20.12 1.92 -9.79
CA LYS A 107 -20.64 0.96 -8.81
C LYS A 107 -20.50 1.49 -7.39
N LEU A 108 -19.35 2.11 -7.07
CA LEU A 108 -19.12 2.81 -5.81
C LEU A 108 -20.17 3.90 -5.62
N LYS A 109 -20.41 4.73 -6.64
CA LYS A 109 -21.47 5.74 -6.61
C LYS A 109 -22.83 5.13 -6.32
N THR A 110 -23.22 4.12 -7.09
CA THR A 110 -24.51 3.46 -6.93
C THR A 110 -24.69 2.86 -5.53
N TYR A 111 -23.63 2.22 -5.01
CA TYR A 111 -23.64 1.64 -3.67
C TYR A 111 -23.74 2.71 -2.58
N THR A 112 -22.95 3.78 -2.68
CA THR A 112 -22.98 4.90 -1.74
C THR A 112 -24.35 5.56 -1.71
N ASP A 113 -24.89 5.96 -2.87
CA ASP A 113 -26.19 6.63 -2.98
C ASP A 113 -27.32 5.78 -2.39
N LYS A 114 -27.28 4.46 -2.65
CA LYS A 114 -28.36 3.55 -2.27
C LYS A 114 -28.30 3.09 -0.81
N TYR A 115 -27.10 2.92 -0.26
CA TYR A 115 -26.90 2.25 1.03
C TYR A 115 -26.20 3.12 2.07
N ILE A 116 -25.13 3.84 1.70
CA ILE A 116 -24.32 4.58 2.67
C ILE A 116 -24.92 5.94 2.98
N THR A 117 -25.27 6.74 1.96
CA THR A 117 -25.85 8.07 2.11
C THR A 117 -27.10 8.08 3.00
N PRO A 118 -28.13 7.24 2.77
CA PRO A 118 -29.32 7.24 3.62
C PRO A 118 -29.04 6.75 5.04
N LEU A 119 -28.03 5.89 5.24
CA LEU A 119 -27.66 5.35 6.54
C LEU A 119 -26.90 6.37 7.40
N LEU A 120 -25.98 7.13 6.79
CA LEU A 120 -25.11 8.06 7.51
C LEU A 120 -25.68 9.48 7.63
N LYS A 121 -26.72 9.82 6.88
CA LYS A 121 -27.37 11.13 7.00
C LYS A 121 -27.87 11.37 8.43
N GLY A 122 -27.49 12.50 9.02
CA GLY A 122 -27.81 12.81 10.41
C GLY A 122 -26.81 12.26 11.44
N ALA A 123 -25.87 11.40 11.03
CA ALA A 123 -24.81 10.92 11.90
C ALA A 123 -23.73 11.99 12.13
N ASN A 124 -23.08 11.95 13.29
CA ASN A 124 -22.00 12.85 13.63
C ASN A 124 -20.66 12.30 13.14
N VAL A 125 -19.84 13.16 12.52
CA VAL A 125 -18.58 12.75 11.90
C VAL A 125 -17.55 12.19 12.90
N PHE A 126 -17.59 12.61 14.17
CA PHE A 126 -16.67 12.12 15.20
C PHE A 126 -16.96 10.69 15.66
N ASP A 127 -18.12 10.14 15.29
CA ASP A 127 -18.49 8.75 15.55
C ASP A 127 -17.91 7.81 14.47
N VAL A 128 -16.97 8.30 13.63
CA VAL A 128 -16.37 7.62 12.47
C VAL A 128 -15.98 6.16 12.71
N ASP A 129 -15.48 5.84 13.90
CA ASP A 129 -15.08 4.48 14.26
C ASP A 129 -16.27 3.50 14.28
N PHE A 130 -17.43 3.95 14.73
CA PHE A 130 -18.66 3.15 14.70
C PHE A 130 -19.32 3.14 13.33
N LEU A 131 -19.23 4.25 12.60
CA LEU A 131 -19.97 4.44 11.34
C LEU A 131 -19.44 3.58 10.20
N THR A 132 -18.14 3.29 10.17
CA THR A 132 -17.47 2.80 8.95
C THR A 132 -16.65 1.54 9.15
N ASN A 133 -16.43 1.11 10.40
CA ASN A 133 -15.63 -0.07 10.67
C ASN A 133 -16.37 -1.36 10.25
N ASN A 134 -15.72 -2.15 9.40
CA ASN A 134 -16.13 -3.50 8.97
C ASN A 134 -17.50 -3.59 8.25
N GLN A 135 -17.92 -2.54 7.53
CA GLN A 135 -19.24 -2.47 6.89
C GLN A 135 -19.29 -2.98 5.44
N GLY A 136 -18.16 -3.42 4.87
CA GLY A 136 -18.10 -4.04 3.55
C GLY A 136 -18.08 -5.56 3.65
N HIS A 137 -18.90 -6.28 2.88
CA HIS A 137 -18.81 -7.76 2.77
C HIS A 137 -18.64 -8.21 1.32
N ASN A 138 -18.28 -7.28 0.45
CA ASN A 138 -17.94 -7.54 -0.94
C ASN A 138 -17.05 -6.41 -1.47
N SER A 139 -16.41 -6.72 -2.60
CA SER A 139 -15.45 -5.86 -3.28
C SER A 139 -15.91 -4.42 -3.56
N VAL A 140 -17.20 -4.18 -3.89
CA VAL A 140 -17.72 -2.83 -4.17
C VAL A 140 -17.97 -2.08 -2.85
N ALA A 141 -18.56 -2.77 -1.88
CA ALA A 141 -18.88 -2.19 -0.57
C ALA A 141 -17.62 -1.73 0.17
N GLU A 142 -16.56 -2.53 0.15
CA GLU A 142 -15.26 -2.22 0.76
C GLU A 142 -14.72 -0.86 0.28
N GLY A 143 -14.63 -0.68 -1.05
CA GLY A 143 -14.15 0.58 -1.63
C GLY A 143 -15.06 1.77 -1.35
N ALA A 144 -16.38 1.57 -1.34
CA ALA A 144 -17.34 2.64 -1.06
C ALA A 144 -17.25 3.12 0.39
N TRP A 145 -17.19 2.20 1.36
CA TRP A 145 -17.05 2.53 2.78
C TRP A 145 -15.71 3.17 3.10
N ALA A 146 -14.62 2.67 2.50
CA ALA A 146 -13.29 3.24 2.66
C ALA A 146 -13.22 4.71 2.19
N GLY A 147 -13.78 5.01 1.01
CA GLY A 147 -13.82 6.37 0.49
C GLY A 147 -14.59 7.33 1.42
N VAL A 148 -15.72 6.90 1.97
CA VAL A 148 -16.47 7.71 2.95
C VAL A 148 -15.69 7.87 4.26
N ASN A 149 -15.09 6.80 4.80
CA ASN A 149 -14.26 6.87 6.00
C ASN A 149 -13.13 7.90 5.86
N ASN A 150 -12.42 7.87 4.74
CA ASN A 150 -11.33 8.79 4.46
C ASN A 150 -11.83 10.24 4.39
N ALA A 151 -12.98 10.50 3.77
CA ALA A 151 -13.58 11.83 3.70
C ALA A 151 -14.03 12.35 5.09
N LEU A 152 -14.49 11.46 5.98
CA LEU A 152 -14.80 11.81 7.37
C LEU A 152 -13.53 12.24 8.13
N TRP A 153 -12.40 11.56 7.91
CA TRP A 153 -11.12 11.98 8.50
C TRP A 153 -10.65 13.34 7.99
N ASP A 154 -10.85 13.64 6.72
CA ASP A 154 -10.59 14.97 6.17
C ASP A 154 -11.45 16.05 6.88
N ILE A 155 -12.74 15.78 7.11
CA ILE A 155 -13.62 16.67 7.90
C ILE A 155 -13.10 16.85 9.32
N ILE A 156 -12.74 15.77 10.02
CA ILE A 156 -12.23 15.84 11.39
C ILE A 156 -10.95 16.67 11.45
N GLY A 157 -10.02 16.48 10.50
CA GLY A 157 -8.82 17.31 10.40
C GLY A 157 -9.13 18.79 10.17
N LYS A 158 -10.08 19.09 9.27
CA LYS A 158 -10.56 20.46 9.01
C LYS A 158 -11.18 21.09 10.25
N ALA A 159 -12.07 20.38 10.94
CA ALA A 159 -12.70 20.83 12.17
C ALA A 159 -11.68 21.11 13.29
N LYS A 160 -10.66 20.26 13.41
CA LYS A 160 -9.59 20.41 14.40
C LYS A 160 -8.47 21.36 13.99
N GLY A 161 -8.52 21.94 12.79
CA GLY A 161 -7.46 22.81 12.29
C GLY A 161 -6.11 22.11 12.18
N LYS A 162 -6.09 20.79 11.98
CA LYS A 162 -4.87 19.96 11.96
C LYS A 162 -4.82 19.02 10.75
N PRO A 163 -3.64 18.78 10.17
CA PRO A 163 -3.45 17.69 9.23
C PRO A 163 -3.85 16.33 9.84
N VAL A 164 -4.47 15.44 9.06
CA VAL A 164 -4.97 14.15 9.58
C VAL A 164 -3.87 13.31 10.25
N TYR A 165 -2.64 13.30 9.73
CA TYR A 165 -1.56 12.47 10.28
C TYR A 165 -1.19 12.85 11.73
N GLN A 166 -1.33 14.13 12.09
CA GLN A 166 -1.10 14.59 13.47
C GLN A 166 -2.19 14.13 14.43
N LEU A 167 -3.42 13.96 13.93
CA LEU A 167 -4.51 13.39 14.73
C LEU A 167 -4.34 11.88 14.92
N LEU A 168 -3.79 11.21 13.91
CA LEU A 168 -3.54 9.76 13.94
C LEU A 168 -2.31 9.38 14.77
N SER A 169 -1.29 10.24 14.88
CA SER A 169 -0.03 9.89 15.53
C SER A 169 -0.13 9.83 17.05
N ASP A 170 0.55 8.85 17.65
CA ASP A 170 0.82 8.81 19.09
C ASP A 170 2.06 9.63 19.48
N GLN A 171 2.77 10.21 18.50
CA GLN A 171 3.93 11.07 18.71
C GLN A 171 3.48 12.54 18.80
N ASP A 172 4.16 13.33 19.64
CA ASP A 172 3.87 14.77 19.75
C ASP A 172 4.23 15.54 18.47
N ASN A 173 5.28 15.10 17.76
CA ASN A 173 5.81 15.76 16.55
C ASN A 173 6.12 14.74 15.45
N PRO A 174 5.09 14.12 14.83
CA PRO A 174 5.29 13.21 13.71
C PRO A 174 5.91 13.94 12.51
N SER A 175 6.74 13.23 11.74
CA SER A 175 7.30 13.77 10.50
C SER A 175 6.22 13.96 9.45
N ASN A 176 6.20 15.14 8.82
CA ASN A 176 5.38 15.40 7.63
C ASN A 176 6.03 14.93 6.32
N LYS A 177 7.26 14.41 6.38
CA LYS A 177 7.99 13.85 5.24
C LYS A 177 7.86 12.35 5.22
N VAL A 178 7.32 11.80 4.14
CA VAL A 178 7.15 10.36 3.94
C VAL A 178 7.96 9.91 2.73
N LYS A 179 8.74 8.86 2.91
CA LYS A 179 9.45 8.22 1.80
C LYS A 179 8.48 7.52 0.87
N ILE A 180 8.64 7.74 -0.42
CA ILE A 180 7.91 7.04 -1.47
C ILE A 180 8.88 6.18 -2.29
N TYR A 181 8.41 5.05 -2.78
CA TYR A 181 9.17 4.22 -3.73
C TYR A 181 8.55 4.29 -5.12
N ALA A 182 9.39 4.21 -6.14
CA ALA A 182 8.96 4.18 -7.52
C ALA A 182 8.34 2.80 -7.81
N SER A 183 7.05 2.77 -8.12
CA SER A 183 6.37 1.54 -8.53
C SER A 183 6.08 1.60 -10.03
N GLY A 184 6.74 0.73 -10.78
CA GLY A 184 6.77 0.75 -12.23
C GLY A 184 6.98 -0.66 -12.80
N GLY A 185 7.75 -0.81 -13.86
CA GLY A 185 7.98 -2.11 -14.49
C GLY A 185 6.81 -2.59 -15.35
N VAL A 186 5.98 -1.68 -15.83
CA VAL A 186 4.84 -1.99 -16.73
C VAL A 186 5.12 -1.73 -18.21
N SER A 187 6.31 -1.18 -18.49
CA SER A 187 6.71 -0.75 -19.84
C SER A 187 7.65 -1.72 -20.55
N HIS A 188 8.17 -2.75 -19.85
CA HIS A 188 9.10 -3.72 -20.42
C HIS A 188 8.41 -5.04 -20.73
N ALA A 189 8.71 -5.66 -21.87
CA ALA A 189 8.18 -6.98 -22.20
C ALA A 189 9.27 -7.89 -22.80
N TRP A 190 9.31 -9.15 -22.36
CA TRP A 190 10.42 -10.07 -22.66
C TRP A 190 10.60 -10.45 -24.13
N TYR A 191 9.61 -10.19 -24.97
CA TYR A 191 9.64 -10.48 -26.40
C TYR A 191 10.15 -9.29 -27.25
N ASP A 192 10.34 -8.12 -26.65
CA ASP A 192 10.94 -6.92 -27.27
C ASP A 192 12.17 -6.49 -26.42
N HIS A 193 12.31 -5.20 -26.09
CA HIS A 193 13.44 -4.61 -25.35
C HIS A 193 13.43 -4.90 -23.83
N GLY A 194 12.86 -6.02 -23.39
CA GLY A 194 12.45 -6.23 -21.99
C GLY A 194 13.53 -5.97 -20.92
N ALA A 195 14.75 -6.49 -21.10
CA ALA A 195 15.82 -6.26 -20.13
C ALA A 195 16.35 -4.81 -20.17
N GLU A 196 16.49 -4.26 -21.38
CA GLU A 196 16.98 -2.90 -21.62
C GLU A 196 16.00 -1.88 -21.05
N ASP A 197 14.71 -2.00 -21.39
CA ASP A 197 13.64 -1.14 -20.89
C ASP A 197 13.55 -1.14 -19.35
N LEU A 198 13.72 -2.32 -18.72
CA LEU A 198 13.68 -2.43 -17.26
C LEU A 198 14.88 -1.74 -16.59
N ILE A 199 16.08 -1.91 -17.17
CA ILE A 199 17.31 -1.28 -16.67
C ILE A 199 17.24 0.24 -16.83
N ASP A 200 16.82 0.71 -18.00
CA ASP A 200 16.66 2.14 -18.30
C ASP A 200 15.61 2.77 -17.37
N GLU A 201 14.50 2.08 -17.12
CA GLU A 201 13.48 2.53 -16.17
C GLU A 201 14.05 2.65 -14.74
N ALA A 202 14.81 1.66 -14.28
CA ALA A 202 15.43 1.69 -12.96
C ALA A 202 16.45 2.82 -12.81
N GLN A 203 17.29 3.04 -13.83
CA GLN A 203 18.26 4.15 -13.86
C GLN A 203 17.55 5.50 -13.82
N ARG A 204 16.49 5.68 -14.61
CA ARG A 204 15.69 6.90 -14.60
C ARG A 204 15.11 7.20 -13.23
N TYR A 205 14.54 6.22 -12.52
CA TYR A 205 14.02 6.46 -11.17
C TYR A 205 15.12 6.80 -10.17
N LYS A 206 16.29 6.17 -10.29
CA LYS A 206 17.46 6.54 -9.48
C LYS A 206 17.90 7.98 -9.74
N GLU A 207 17.94 8.42 -10.99
CA GLU A 207 18.27 9.81 -11.38
C GLU A 207 17.23 10.82 -10.88
N LEU A 208 15.95 10.44 -10.83
CA LEU A 208 14.87 11.23 -10.21
C LEU A 208 14.93 11.26 -8.67
N GLY A 209 15.93 10.60 -8.07
CA GLY A 209 16.22 10.65 -6.64
C GLY A 209 15.45 9.64 -5.79
N TYR A 210 14.75 8.67 -6.39
CA TYR A 210 14.22 7.53 -5.64
C TYR A 210 15.37 6.68 -5.07
N ASP A 211 15.16 6.05 -3.91
CA ASP A 211 16.10 5.07 -3.35
C ASP A 211 15.64 3.62 -3.57
N THR A 212 14.39 3.43 -4.04
CA THR A 212 13.71 2.15 -4.14
C THR A 212 12.86 2.08 -5.41
N PHE A 213 12.98 0.97 -6.14
CA PHE A 213 12.19 0.65 -7.33
C PHE A 213 11.53 -0.71 -7.21
N LYS A 214 10.19 -0.74 -7.31
CA LYS A 214 9.39 -1.96 -7.49
C LYS A 214 9.04 -2.12 -8.96
N PHE A 215 9.26 -3.32 -9.48
CA PHE A 215 8.91 -3.68 -10.84
C PHE A 215 8.08 -4.96 -10.91
N ARG A 216 7.25 -5.05 -11.95
CA ARG A 216 6.52 -6.28 -12.31
C ARG A 216 7.46 -7.18 -13.09
N ASN A 217 7.29 -8.50 -13.02
CA ASN A 217 8.21 -9.46 -13.66
C ASN A 217 8.14 -9.54 -15.19
N GLY A 218 7.44 -8.61 -15.84
CA GLY A 218 7.03 -8.68 -17.24
C GLY A 218 6.09 -9.88 -17.53
N THR A 219 5.09 -9.75 -18.42
CA THR A 219 4.26 -10.91 -18.79
C THR A 219 4.70 -11.59 -20.06
N SER A 220 3.96 -12.65 -20.34
CA SER A 220 4.02 -13.41 -21.58
C SER A 220 5.28 -14.25 -21.65
N TRP A 221 5.72 -14.75 -20.49
CA TRP A 221 6.84 -15.68 -20.34
C TRP A 221 6.72 -16.88 -21.27
N LYS A 222 5.52 -17.47 -21.36
CA LYS A 222 5.23 -18.58 -22.29
C LYS A 222 5.43 -18.16 -23.75
N TYR A 223 5.02 -16.94 -24.13
CA TYR A 223 5.15 -16.42 -25.48
C TYR A 223 6.60 -16.00 -25.83
N SER A 224 7.33 -15.41 -24.88
CA SER A 224 8.74 -15.03 -25.05
C SER A 224 9.72 -16.19 -24.83
N GLY A 225 9.23 -17.36 -24.41
CA GLY A 225 10.06 -18.48 -23.99
C GLY A 225 10.95 -18.15 -22.80
N MET A 226 10.49 -17.27 -21.91
CA MET A 226 11.19 -16.92 -20.66
C MET A 226 11.17 -18.11 -19.69
N THR A 227 12.27 -18.27 -18.97
CA THR A 227 12.48 -19.30 -17.94
C THR A 227 13.29 -18.69 -16.83
N MET A 228 13.32 -19.32 -15.64
CA MET A 228 14.15 -18.80 -14.55
C MET A 228 15.62 -18.69 -14.91
N LYS A 229 16.15 -19.68 -15.65
CA LYS A 229 17.52 -19.66 -16.20
C LYS A 229 17.82 -18.43 -17.07
N LYS A 230 16.83 -17.89 -17.80
CA LYS A 230 16.97 -16.66 -18.61
C LYS A 230 16.74 -15.40 -17.79
N TYR A 231 15.88 -15.46 -16.78
CA TYR A 231 15.49 -14.31 -15.98
C TYR A 231 16.53 -13.94 -14.91
N ILE A 232 17.16 -14.93 -14.27
CA ILE A 232 18.19 -14.68 -13.24
C ILE A 232 19.33 -13.78 -13.77
N PRO A 233 19.93 -14.03 -14.95
CA PRO A 233 20.93 -13.12 -15.52
C PRO A 233 20.45 -11.68 -15.74
N ILE A 234 19.14 -11.46 -15.91
CA ILE A 234 18.55 -10.11 -16.06
C ILE A 234 18.49 -9.43 -14.70
N LEU A 235 18.11 -10.14 -13.63
CA LEU A 235 18.15 -9.61 -12.26
C LEU A 235 19.58 -9.23 -11.84
N GLU A 236 20.57 -10.05 -12.20
CA GLU A 236 21.99 -9.76 -11.97
C GLU A 236 22.44 -8.49 -12.70
N GLN A 237 22.05 -8.33 -13.98
CA GLN A 237 22.34 -7.13 -14.76
C GLN A 237 21.64 -5.89 -14.20
N LEU A 238 20.37 -6.01 -13.80
CA LEU A 238 19.61 -4.95 -13.16
C LEU A 238 20.32 -4.50 -11.88
N ARG A 239 20.65 -5.42 -10.97
CA ARG A 239 21.41 -5.14 -9.75
C ARG A 239 22.75 -4.46 -10.06
N LYS A 240 23.51 -4.98 -11.02
CA LYS A 240 24.79 -4.38 -11.43
C LYS A 240 24.62 -2.93 -11.94
N SER A 241 23.56 -2.66 -12.69
CA SER A 241 23.30 -1.35 -13.29
C SER A 241 22.95 -0.27 -12.26
N VAL A 242 22.21 -0.63 -11.20
CA VAL A 242 21.76 0.32 -10.17
C VAL A 242 22.69 0.38 -8.96
N GLY A 243 23.60 -0.59 -8.82
CA GLY A 243 24.54 -0.69 -7.72
C GLY A 243 23.95 -1.32 -6.45
N PRO A 244 24.75 -1.46 -5.39
CA PRO A 244 24.36 -2.21 -4.19
C PRO A 244 23.34 -1.48 -3.30
N GLU A 245 23.36 -0.15 -3.29
CA GLU A 245 22.54 0.66 -2.35
C GLU A 245 21.11 0.93 -2.83
N PHE A 246 20.87 0.87 -4.14
CA PHE A 246 19.54 1.13 -4.70
C PHE A 246 18.64 -0.07 -4.45
N LYS A 247 17.54 0.12 -3.72
CA LYS A 247 16.67 -0.98 -3.30
C LYS A 247 15.84 -1.45 -4.48
N LEU A 248 15.89 -2.75 -4.73
CA LEU A 248 15.08 -3.41 -5.76
C LEU A 248 14.00 -4.23 -5.08
N VAL A 249 12.79 -4.12 -5.62
CA VAL A 249 11.63 -4.86 -5.17
C VAL A 249 11.04 -5.58 -6.37
N ILE A 250 10.75 -6.86 -6.18
CA ILE A 250 10.13 -7.70 -7.19
C ILE A 250 8.70 -8.01 -6.77
N GLU A 251 7.74 -7.78 -7.66
CA GLU A 251 6.34 -8.16 -7.43
C GLU A 251 6.13 -9.66 -7.64
N LYS A 252 4.94 -10.17 -7.30
CA LYS A 252 4.57 -11.57 -7.55
C LYS A 252 4.59 -11.92 -9.03
N PHE A 253 4.87 -13.19 -9.29
CA PHE A 253 4.56 -13.87 -10.54
C PHE A 253 4.05 -15.27 -10.16
N PRO A 254 3.18 -15.89 -10.98
CA PRO A 254 2.57 -17.22 -10.78
C PRO A 254 3.57 -18.38 -10.89
N TRP A 255 4.80 -18.23 -10.41
CA TRP A 255 5.71 -19.36 -10.28
C TRP A 255 5.16 -20.33 -9.25
N ASP A 256 5.41 -21.61 -9.46
CA ASP A 256 5.12 -22.61 -8.45
C ASP A 256 6.04 -22.40 -7.23
N PHE A 257 5.56 -22.90 -6.08
CA PHE A 257 6.23 -22.70 -4.81
C PHE A 257 7.64 -23.28 -4.77
N ASP A 258 7.89 -24.42 -5.44
CA ASP A 258 9.20 -25.06 -5.45
C ASP A 258 10.20 -24.22 -6.25
N THR A 259 9.80 -23.70 -7.42
CA THR A 259 10.60 -22.73 -8.19
C THR A 259 10.96 -21.50 -7.36
N ILE A 260 9.98 -20.95 -6.60
CA ILE A 260 10.24 -19.78 -5.73
C ILE A 260 11.30 -20.12 -4.68
N ILE A 261 11.12 -21.21 -3.93
CA ILE A 261 12.01 -21.59 -2.83
C ILE A 261 13.41 -21.99 -3.32
N GLN A 262 13.48 -22.77 -4.39
CA GLN A 262 14.74 -23.41 -4.83
C GLN A 262 15.56 -22.53 -5.78
N GLU A 263 14.90 -21.71 -6.61
CA GLU A 263 15.59 -20.92 -7.64
C GLU A 263 15.55 -19.42 -7.35
N LEU A 264 14.40 -18.86 -6.96
CA LEU A 264 14.26 -17.41 -6.81
C LEU A 264 14.80 -16.88 -5.47
N CYS A 265 14.40 -17.47 -4.34
CA CYS A 265 14.81 -17.01 -3.01
C CYS A 265 16.34 -16.88 -2.87
N PRO A 266 17.17 -17.87 -3.25
CA PRO A 266 18.62 -17.74 -3.17
C PRO A 266 19.16 -16.58 -4.00
N VAL A 267 18.59 -16.34 -5.18
CA VAL A 267 19.01 -15.25 -6.08
C VAL A 267 18.65 -13.89 -5.50
N LEU A 268 17.46 -13.72 -4.94
CA LEU A 268 17.06 -12.47 -4.30
C LEU A 268 17.95 -12.15 -3.08
N GLU A 269 18.30 -13.18 -2.29
CA GLU A 269 19.24 -13.08 -1.18
C GLU A 269 20.64 -12.66 -1.61
N ASP A 270 21.20 -13.31 -2.64
CA ASP A 270 22.53 -13.01 -3.16
C ASP A 270 22.59 -11.60 -3.77
N LEU A 271 21.54 -11.20 -4.48
CA LEU A 271 21.39 -9.89 -5.09
C LEU A 271 20.91 -8.81 -4.12
N LYS A 272 20.71 -9.13 -2.84
CA LYS A 272 20.28 -8.19 -1.78
C LYS A 272 19.07 -7.36 -2.19
N PHE A 273 18.03 -8.05 -2.70
CA PHE A 273 16.75 -7.40 -2.92
C PHE A 273 16.20 -6.84 -1.62
N TYR A 274 15.40 -5.78 -1.72
CA TYR A 274 14.86 -5.14 -0.52
C TYR A 274 13.64 -5.88 -0.01
N TRP A 275 12.71 -6.23 -0.90
CA TRP A 275 11.63 -7.17 -0.59
C TRP A 275 11.09 -7.92 -1.82
N TYR A 276 10.44 -9.05 -1.55
CA TYR A 276 9.62 -9.82 -2.49
C TYR A 276 8.15 -9.69 -2.11
N GLU A 277 7.33 -9.17 -3.03
CA GLU A 277 5.93 -8.84 -2.79
C GLU A 277 4.97 -9.93 -3.26
N GLU A 278 3.99 -10.22 -2.40
CA GLU A 278 2.89 -11.18 -2.57
C GLU A 278 3.31 -12.53 -3.19
N PRO A 279 4.32 -13.20 -2.62
CA PRO A 279 4.97 -14.34 -3.26
C PRO A 279 4.01 -15.50 -3.52
N VAL A 280 2.91 -15.60 -2.77
CA VAL A 280 1.83 -16.54 -3.00
C VAL A 280 0.48 -15.86 -2.76
N GLU A 281 -0.54 -16.32 -3.48
CA GLU A 281 -1.91 -15.83 -3.32
C GLU A 281 -2.43 -16.08 -1.89
N TRP A 282 -2.81 -15.00 -1.19
CA TRP A 282 -3.15 -15.03 0.24
C TRP A 282 -4.44 -15.80 0.55
N THR A 283 -5.34 -15.91 -0.43
CA THR A 283 -6.61 -16.63 -0.28
C THR A 283 -6.47 -18.14 -0.34
N ARG A 284 -5.28 -18.67 -0.67
CA ARG A 284 -5.06 -20.11 -0.71
C ARG A 284 -5.07 -20.71 0.70
N PRO A 285 -5.59 -21.95 0.87
CA PRO A 285 -5.61 -22.61 2.18
C PRO A 285 -4.23 -22.77 2.83
N ASP A 286 -3.18 -22.89 2.03
CA ASP A 286 -1.79 -23.07 2.44
C ASP A 286 -0.96 -21.78 2.38
N ALA A 287 -1.61 -20.62 2.21
CA ALA A 287 -0.93 -19.34 2.01
C ALA A 287 -0.08 -18.94 3.21
N LEU A 288 -0.59 -19.12 4.44
CA LEU A 288 0.13 -18.72 5.65
C LEU A 288 1.45 -19.49 5.79
N GLU A 289 1.40 -20.81 5.68
CA GLU A 289 2.56 -21.69 5.78
C GLU A 289 3.59 -21.39 4.69
N LYS A 290 3.13 -21.11 3.46
CA LYS A 290 4.01 -20.76 2.35
C LYS A 290 4.68 -19.40 2.52
N HIS A 291 3.97 -18.38 3.01
CA HIS A 291 4.59 -17.10 3.33
C HIS A 291 5.65 -17.25 4.43
N ILE A 292 5.37 -18.03 5.48
CA ILE A 292 6.35 -18.33 6.54
C ILE A 292 7.61 -18.98 5.94
N ALA A 293 7.44 -20.06 5.15
CA ALA A 293 8.57 -20.76 4.55
C ALA A 293 9.41 -19.88 3.61
N ILE A 294 8.78 -19.01 2.83
CA ILE A 294 9.47 -18.05 1.94
C ILE A 294 10.22 -17.00 2.76
N ASN A 295 9.60 -16.48 3.83
CA ASN A 295 10.23 -15.50 4.72
C ASN A 295 11.44 -16.11 5.47
N GLU A 296 11.35 -17.36 5.92
CA GLU A 296 12.46 -18.08 6.55
C GLU A 296 13.60 -18.39 5.59
N ALA A 297 13.28 -18.65 4.31
CA ALA A 297 14.26 -18.88 3.26
C ALA A 297 15.05 -17.61 2.87
N MET A 298 14.54 -16.42 3.23
CA MET A 298 15.11 -15.14 2.88
C MET A 298 15.36 -14.23 4.11
N PRO A 299 16.37 -14.52 4.94
CA PRO A 299 16.63 -13.76 6.17
C PRO A 299 17.06 -12.30 5.94
N SER A 300 17.53 -11.92 4.75
CA SER A 300 17.94 -10.54 4.42
C SER A 300 17.00 -9.81 3.46
N VAL A 301 16.15 -10.53 2.71
CA VAL A 301 15.11 -9.96 1.85
C VAL A 301 13.76 -10.02 2.55
N MET A 302 13.08 -8.88 2.69
CA MET A 302 11.75 -8.89 3.31
C MET A 302 10.71 -9.56 2.42
N VAL A 303 9.67 -10.12 3.03
CA VAL A 303 8.45 -10.56 2.36
C VAL A 303 7.33 -9.57 2.64
N SER A 304 6.55 -9.21 1.63
CA SER A 304 5.42 -8.30 1.77
C SER A 304 4.12 -8.87 1.20
N GLY A 305 2.98 -8.32 1.63
CA GLY A 305 1.71 -8.58 0.98
C GLY A 305 0.50 -7.98 1.69
N GLY A 306 -0.69 -8.28 1.15
CA GLY A 306 -1.97 -7.86 1.73
C GLY A 306 -2.65 -6.70 1.01
N GLU A 307 -2.29 -6.41 -0.25
CA GLU A 307 -2.93 -5.33 -1.04
C GLU A 307 -4.45 -5.54 -1.18
N SER A 308 -4.88 -6.81 -1.18
CA SER A 308 -6.28 -7.22 -1.32
C SER A 308 -6.96 -7.53 0.02
N MET A 309 -6.25 -7.39 1.15
CA MET A 309 -6.82 -7.49 2.48
C MET A 309 -7.35 -6.11 2.91
N TRP A 310 -8.51 -6.08 3.54
CA TRP A 310 -9.26 -4.84 3.80
C TRP A 310 -9.70 -4.69 5.25
N ASN A 311 -9.37 -5.65 6.13
CA ASN A 311 -9.58 -5.52 7.56
C ASN A 311 -8.50 -6.24 8.38
N ARG A 312 -8.40 -5.87 9.66
CA ARG A 312 -7.42 -6.42 10.59
C ARG A 312 -7.58 -7.92 10.82
N TYR A 313 -8.77 -8.48 10.63
CA TYR A 313 -9.02 -9.91 10.85
C TYR A 313 -8.35 -10.77 9.78
N GLN A 314 -8.30 -10.29 8.53
CA GLN A 314 -7.58 -10.94 7.44
C GLN A 314 -6.05 -10.85 7.62
N VAL A 315 -5.57 -9.71 8.11
CA VAL A 315 -4.14 -9.45 8.31
C VAL A 315 -3.59 -10.18 9.54
N LYS A 316 -4.39 -10.32 10.61
CA LYS A 316 -3.96 -10.79 11.93
C LYS A 316 -3.21 -12.14 11.91
N PRO A 317 -3.64 -13.19 11.18
CA PRO A 317 -2.89 -14.44 11.14
C PRO A 317 -1.47 -14.27 10.59
N PHE A 318 -1.29 -13.46 9.55
CA PHE A 318 0.03 -13.22 8.94
C PHE A 318 0.94 -12.38 9.84
N VAL A 319 0.38 -11.38 10.53
CA VAL A 319 1.11 -10.55 11.49
C VAL A 319 1.53 -11.35 12.72
N ALA A 320 0.60 -12.08 13.33
CA ALA A 320 0.85 -12.85 14.55
C ALA A 320 1.92 -13.94 14.36
N ASN A 321 1.98 -14.55 13.17
CA ASN A 321 2.99 -15.56 12.83
C ASN A 321 4.24 -14.99 12.15
N LYS A 322 4.34 -13.67 12.00
CA LYS A 322 5.44 -13.01 11.27
C LYS A 322 5.68 -13.61 9.88
N ALA A 323 4.60 -13.98 9.20
CA ALA A 323 4.65 -14.59 7.87
C ALA A 323 5.16 -13.62 6.79
N MET A 324 5.04 -12.31 7.03
CA MET A 324 5.54 -11.23 6.17
C MET A 324 6.28 -10.21 7.05
N ASN A 325 7.23 -9.44 6.53
CA ASN A 325 7.84 -8.32 7.27
C ASN A 325 7.11 -7.00 7.02
N ILE A 326 6.44 -6.88 5.87
CA ILE A 326 5.72 -5.68 5.43
C ILE A 326 4.26 -6.05 5.15
N ILE A 327 3.32 -5.28 5.70
CA ILE A 327 1.89 -5.39 5.39
C ILE A 327 1.49 -4.23 4.47
N GLN A 328 0.66 -4.52 3.47
CA GLN A 328 0.37 -3.59 2.36
C GLN A 328 -1.11 -3.23 2.16
N THR A 329 -1.96 -3.45 3.17
CA THR A 329 -3.36 -3.01 3.14
C THR A 329 -3.48 -1.50 2.89
N ASP A 330 -4.36 -1.09 1.98
CA ASP A 330 -4.48 0.32 1.61
C ASP A 330 -5.75 1.01 2.13
N ALA A 331 -5.65 2.32 2.33
CA ALA A 331 -6.76 3.13 2.83
C ALA A 331 -7.95 3.20 1.86
N ASN A 332 -7.79 2.74 0.61
CA ASN A 332 -8.83 2.69 -0.40
C ASN A 332 -9.76 1.48 -0.26
N LEU A 333 -9.36 0.48 0.52
CA LEU A 333 -10.17 -0.67 0.90
C LEU A 333 -10.46 -0.72 2.40
N THR A 334 -9.50 -0.34 3.25
CA THR A 334 -9.68 -0.36 4.71
C THR A 334 -10.37 0.90 5.24
N GLY A 335 -10.15 2.05 4.59
CA GLY A 335 -10.30 3.35 5.24
C GLY A 335 -9.17 3.62 6.25
N ILE A 336 -8.95 4.89 6.59
CA ILE A 336 -7.97 5.33 7.59
C ILE A 336 -8.23 4.75 8.98
N THR A 337 -9.50 4.64 9.41
CA THR A 337 -9.80 4.10 10.75
C THR A 337 -9.28 2.68 10.90
N GLU A 338 -9.67 1.77 10.00
CA GLU A 338 -9.24 0.37 10.06
C GLU A 338 -7.73 0.24 9.81
N GLY A 339 -7.20 1.05 8.88
CA GLY A 339 -5.78 1.17 8.63
C GLY A 339 -4.98 1.58 9.88
N TRP A 340 -5.51 2.47 10.72
CA TRP A 340 -4.84 2.88 11.97
C TRP A 340 -4.70 1.70 12.94
N TYR A 341 -5.76 0.91 13.11
CA TYR A 341 -5.73 -0.29 13.94
C TYR A 341 -4.77 -1.36 13.41
N ILE A 342 -4.76 -1.57 12.08
CA ILE A 342 -3.79 -2.44 11.42
C ILE A 342 -2.36 -1.92 11.70
N GLY A 343 -2.12 -0.63 11.54
CA GLY A 343 -0.84 0.01 11.80
C GLY A 343 -0.34 -0.20 13.24
N LYS A 344 -1.22 -0.08 14.24
CA LYS A 344 -0.89 -0.38 15.64
C LYS A 344 -0.54 -1.86 15.83
N MET A 345 -1.35 -2.77 15.30
CA MET A 345 -1.08 -4.21 15.37
C MET A 345 0.26 -4.58 14.74
N ILE A 346 0.61 -3.99 13.59
CA ILE A 346 1.90 -4.19 12.92
C ILE A 346 3.06 -3.70 13.81
N ALA A 347 2.91 -2.54 14.44
CA ALA A 347 3.93 -1.96 15.31
C ALA A 347 4.22 -2.84 16.52
N ASP A 348 3.18 -3.42 17.13
CA ASP A 348 3.32 -4.33 18.28
C ASP A 348 4.09 -5.62 17.94
N HIS A 349 4.18 -5.98 16.66
CA HIS A 349 4.90 -7.15 16.17
C HIS A 349 6.27 -6.81 15.56
N GLY A 350 6.68 -5.53 15.56
CA GLY A 350 7.94 -5.06 14.99
C GLY A 350 8.01 -5.18 13.46
N GLN A 351 6.86 -5.18 12.78
CA GLN A 351 6.73 -5.22 11.32
C GLN A 351 6.58 -3.80 10.75
N ARG A 352 6.55 -3.70 9.42
CA ARG A 352 6.43 -2.42 8.70
C ARG A 352 5.09 -2.31 7.98
N TYR A 353 4.56 -1.10 7.93
CA TYR A 353 3.36 -0.78 7.18
C TYR A 353 3.74 0.02 5.93
N CYS A 354 3.48 -0.55 4.74
CA CYS A 354 3.66 0.10 3.44
C CYS A 354 2.41 -0.09 2.57
N PRO A 355 1.42 0.81 2.63
CA PRO A 355 0.20 0.66 1.86
C PRO A 355 0.47 0.48 0.36
N HIS A 356 -0.25 -0.45 -0.25
CA HIS A 356 -0.43 -0.48 -1.70
C HIS A 356 -1.04 0.86 -2.15
N ASN A 357 -0.54 1.41 -3.25
CA ASN A 357 -0.95 2.72 -3.75
C ASN A 357 -0.75 2.79 -5.27
N TRP A 358 -1.47 1.91 -5.97
CA TRP A 358 -1.50 1.85 -7.42
C TRP A 358 -2.73 2.57 -8.02
N VAL A 359 -3.09 3.78 -7.56
CA VAL A 359 -4.38 4.43 -7.89
C VAL A 359 -4.26 5.98 -8.03
N GLY A 360 -5.32 6.73 -7.71
CA GLY A 360 -5.41 8.18 -7.82
C GLY A 360 -4.76 8.97 -6.68
N GLY A 361 -4.90 10.30 -6.78
CA GLY A 361 -4.21 11.26 -5.92
C GLY A 361 -4.71 11.26 -4.49
N LEU A 362 -6.03 11.21 -4.32
CA LEU A 362 -6.67 11.25 -3.00
C LEU A 362 -6.35 9.99 -2.19
N THR A 363 -6.19 8.85 -2.84
CA THR A 363 -5.69 7.65 -2.17
C THR A 363 -4.26 7.79 -1.72
N THR A 364 -3.40 8.35 -2.58
CA THR A 364 -2.01 8.62 -2.22
C THR A 364 -1.96 9.49 -0.96
N ILE A 365 -2.81 10.53 -0.90
CA ILE A 365 -2.90 11.41 0.26
C ILE A 365 -3.38 10.64 1.51
N ALA A 366 -4.46 9.86 1.41
CA ALA A 366 -4.96 9.07 2.55
C ALA A 366 -3.90 8.09 3.07
N ASN A 367 -3.23 7.36 2.18
CA ASN A 367 -2.16 6.41 2.52
C ASN A 367 -0.94 7.11 3.15
N ILE A 368 -0.51 8.25 2.62
CA ILE A 368 0.61 9.01 3.17
C ILE A 368 0.30 9.52 4.58
N HIS A 369 -0.92 10.03 4.82
CA HIS A 369 -1.34 10.45 6.14
C HIS A 369 -1.39 9.28 7.13
N LEU A 370 -1.80 8.10 6.66
CA LEU A 370 -1.78 6.88 7.46
C LEU A 370 -0.35 6.46 7.81
N VAL A 371 0.58 6.43 6.83
CA VAL A 371 2.00 6.10 7.05
C VAL A 371 2.64 7.07 8.04
N ALA A 372 2.42 8.38 7.90
CA ALA A 372 2.93 9.38 8.86
C ALA A 372 2.24 9.31 10.23
N GLY A 373 1.01 8.81 10.25
CA GLY A 373 0.14 8.76 11.42
C GLY A 373 0.30 7.52 12.30
N VAL A 374 1.08 6.51 11.90
CA VAL A 374 1.22 5.26 12.68
C VAL A 374 2.69 4.93 12.94
N PRO A 375 3.02 4.33 14.11
CA PRO A 375 4.41 4.04 14.46
C PRO A 375 5.09 2.99 13.57
N SER A 376 4.31 2.13 12.90
CA SER A 376 4.81 1.13 11.94
C SER A 376 5.02 1.67 10.53
N GLY A 377 4.64 2.91 10.25
CA GLY A 377 4.74 3.51 8.93
C GLY A 377 6.18 3.51 8.41
N HIS A 378 6.38 2.98 7.21
CA HIS A 378 7.72 2.82 6.65
C HIS A 378 7.92 3.61 5.34
N MET A 379 7.12 3.32 4.32
CA MET A 379 7.13 4.00 3.02
C MET A 379 5.73 3.95 2.42
N CYS A 380 5.45 4.76 1.41
CA CYS A 380 4.24 4.65 0.61
C CYS A 380 4.61 4.33 -0.85
N GLU A 381 3.84 3.44 -1.47
CA GLU A 381 3.97 3.20 -2.91
C GLU A 381 3.63 4.47 -3.70
N LEU A 382 4.32 4.70 -4.83
CA LEU A 382 3.86 5.64 -5.83
C LEU A 382 3.97 5.05 -7.23
N ASN A 383 2.82 4.73 -7.82
CA ASN A 383 2.73 4.35 -9.24
C ASN A 383 3.31 5.46 -10.12
N GLN A 384 4.23 5.09 -11.01
CA GLN A 384 4.96 5.99 -11.90
C GLN A 384 4.35 6.13 -13.31
N THR A 385 3.29 5.38 -13.65
CA THR A 385 2.59 5.58 -14.93
C THR A 385 1.97 6.97 -15.00
N TYR A 386 1.93 7.57 -16.18
CA TYR A 386 1.20 8.82 -16.33
C TYR A 386 -0.29 8.62 -15.97
N ASN A 387 -0.79 9.47 -15.08
CA ASN A 387 -2.20 9.52 -14.68
C ASN A 387 -2.48 10.90 -14.10
N PRO A 388 -3.17 11.80 -14.82
CA PRO A 388 -3.44 13.15 -14.35
C PRO A 388 -4.38 13.17 -13.13
N LEU A 389 -5.17 12.11 -12.91
CA LEU A 389 -6.00 11.95 -11.71
C LEU A 389 -5.19 11.81 -10.42
N LYS A 390 -3.86 11.65 -10.50
CA LYS A 390 -2.98 11.70 -9.32
C LYS A 390 -2.74 13.10 -8.80
N TRP A 391 -2.58 14.09 -9.69
CA TRP A 391 -2.07 15.41 -9.28
C TRP A 391 -2.84 16.58 -9.87
N GLU A 392 -3.35 16.46 -11.10
CA GLU A 392 -4.01 17.54 -11.83
C GLU A 392 -5.46 17.78 -11.39
N ILE A 393 -5.99 16.94 -10.49
CA ILE A 393 -7.30 17.14 -9.84
C ILE A 393 -7.21 18.13 -8.67
N PHE A 394 -6.01 18.52 -8.24
CA PHE A 394 -5.80 19.43 -7.11
C PHE A 394 -5.39 20.81 -7.58
N LYS A 395 -5.86 21.85 -6.87
CA LYS A 395 -5.35 23.22 -7.06
C LYS A 395 -3.87 23.34 -6.67
N GLU A 396 -3.51 22.70 -5.56
CA GLU A 396 -2.15 22.65 -5.02
C GLU A 396 -1.82 21.19 -4.66
N PRO A 397 -1.18 20.42 -5.57
CA PRO A 397 -0.78 19.04 -5.26
C PRO A 397 0.37 19.00 -4.25
N TYR A 398 0.55 17.84 -3.61
CA TYR A 398 1.64 17.65 -2.65
C TYR A 398 3.01 17.72 -3.35
N PRO A 399 4.00 18.41 -2.75
CA PRO A 399 5.35 18.46 -3.31
C PRO A 399 6.05 17.10 -3.17
N ILE A 400 6.72 16.70 -4.25
CA ILE A 400 7.53 15.49 -4.33
C ILE A 400 8.93 15.89 -4.78
N GLU A 401 9.93 15.53 -3.99
CA GLU A 401 11.33 15.82 -4.28
C GLU A 401 12.20 14.65 -3.79
N ASN A 402 13.07 14.12 -4.66
CA ASN A 402 14.05 13.08 -4.34
C ASN A 402 13.45 11.88 -3.57
N GLY A 403 12.34 11.32 -4.09
CA GLY A 403 11.66 10.17 -3.46
C GLY A 403 11.00 10.48 -2.10
N ILE A 404 10.79 11.75 -1.76
CA ILE A 404 10.10 12.18 -0.55
C ILE A 404 8.87 12.99 -0.95
N LEU A 405 7.73 12.60 -0.39
CA LEU A 405 6.49 13.35 -0.47
C LEU A 405 6.26 14.08 0.86
N THR A 406 6.00 15.38 0.80
CA THR A 406 5.82 16.21 2.00
C THR A 406 4.35 16.61 2.19
N ILE A 407 3.78 16.27 3.34
CA ILE A 407 2.43 16.65 3.74
C ILE A 407 2.44 18.15 4.09
N PRO A 408 1.61 18.99 3.44
CA PRO A 408 1.45 20.40 3.78
C PRO A 408 0.90 20.58 5.20
N ASP A 409 1.32 21.66 5.86
CA ASP A 409 0.78 22.04 7.16
C ASP A 409 -0.55 22.78 7.00
N LYS A 410 -1.57 22.02 6.55
CA LYS A 410 -2.94 22.51 6.33
C LYS A 410 -3.95 21.52 6.95
N PRO A 411 -5.11 22.00 7.43
CA PRO A 411 -6.12 21.13 8.03
C PRO A 411 -6.64 20.03 7.09
N GLY A 412 -6.99 18.87 7.67
CA GLY A 412 -7.50 17.73 6.89
C GLY A 412 -6.41 17.07 6.05
N PHE A 413 -6.75 16.78 4.80
CA PHE A 413 -5.83 16.36 3.76
C PHE A 413 -5.15 17.54 3.04
N GLY A 414 -5.36 18.78 3.48
CA GLY A 414 -4.58 19.93 3.02
C GLY A 414 -4.65 20.24 1.52
N VAL A 415 -5.61 19.67 0.79
CA VAL A 415 -5.82 19.89 -0.65
C VAL A 415 -7.24 20.37 -0.94
N GLU A 416 -7.37 21.01 -2.10
CA GLU A 416 -8.64 21.40 -2.70
C GLU A 416 -8.73 20.82 -4.10
N ILE A 417 -9.93 20.36 -4.48
CA ILE A 417 -10.22 19.91 -5.84
C ILE A 417 -10.33 21.14 -6.76
N ILE A 418 -9.85 21.01 -8.00
CA ILE A 418 -10.02 22.06 -9.02
C ILE A 418 -11.50 22.31 -9.32
N ASP A 419 -11.80 23.54 -9.77
CA ASP A 419 -13.12 23.85 -10.29
C ASP A 419 -13.39 23.04 -11.56
N ASP A 420 -14.65 22.68 -11.81
CA ASP A 420 -15.09 21.93 -12.99
C ASP A 420 -14.35 20.58 -13.23
N VAL A 421 -13.92 19.89 -12.17
CA VAL A 421 -13.18 18.61 -12.27
C VAL A 421 -13.88 17.57 -13.15
N GLU A 422 -15.21 17.48 -13.09
CA GLU A 422 -16.04 16.58 -13.89
C GLU A 422 -16.03 16.94 -15.39
N LYS A 423 -15.88 18.22 -15.71
CA LYS A 423 -15.79 18.69 -17.10
C LYS A 423 -14.40 18.38 -17.68
N ARG A 424 -13.36 18.48 -16.86
CA ARG A 424 -11.97 18.15 -17.25
C ARG A 424 -11.76 16.63 -17.37
N PHE A 425 -12.37 15.85 -16.47
CA PHE A 425 -12.21 14.41 -16.40
C PHE A 425 -13.58 13.70 -16.44
N PRO A 426 -14.32 13.81 -17.55
CA PRO A 426 -15.64 13.20 -17.65
C PRO A 426 -15.54 11.69 -17.51
N PHE A 427 -16.49 11.10 -16.78
CA PHE A 427 -16.55 9.65 -16.63
C PHE A 427 -16.76 8.95 -17.97
N VAL A 428 -16.00 7.89 -18.20
CA VAL A 428 -16.13 7.00 -19.34
C VAL A 428 -16.52 5.62 -18.86
N GLU A 429 -17.70 5.17 -19.27
CA GLU A 429 -18.25 3.86 -18.90
C GLU A 429 -17.36 2.69 -19.34
N GLY A 430 -17.41 1.62 -18.57
CA GLY A 430 -16.70 0.37 -18.83
C GLY A 430 -15.41 0.20 -18.02
N PRO A 431 -14.74 -0.96 -18.15
CA PRO A 431 -13.53 -1.25 -17.40
C PRO A 431 -12.34 -0.40 -17.89
N TYR A 432 -11.38 -0.17 -17.00
CA TYR A 432 -10.14 0.53 -17.32
C TYR A 432 -9.18 -0.28 -18.21
N TYR A 433 -9.45 -1.57 -18.40
CA TYR A 433 -8.64 -2.49 -19.17
C TYR A 433 -9.33 -2.98 -20.44
N LYS A 434 -8.53 -3.36 -21.43
CA LYS A 434 -8.93 -4.07 -22.66
C LYS A 434 -7.97 -5.23 -22.89
N ARG A 435 -8.41 -6.29 -23.58
CA ARG A 435 -7.51 -7.39 -23.96
C ARG A 435 -6.38 -6.85 -24.81
N ASN A 436 -5.15 -7.26 -24.51
CA ASN A 436 -4.00 -6.86 -25.30
C ASN A 436 -4.09 -7.51 -26.69
N PRO A 437 -4.21 -6.72 -27.78
CA PRO A 437 -4.34 -7.26 -29.14
C PRO A 437 -3.16 -8.14 -29.55
N ARG A 438 -1.98 -7.93 -28.95
CA ARG A 438 -0.79 -8.74 -29.23
C ARG A 438 -0.95 -10.20 -28.83
N PHE A 439 -1.81 -10.49 -27.87
CA PHE A 439 -2.09 -11.85 -27.38
C PHE A 439 -3.46 -12.36 -27.80
N GLU A 440 -4.08 -11.72 -28.79
CA GLU A 440 -5.32 -12.22 -29.37
C GLU A 440 -5.10 -13.61 -30.00
N GLY A 441 -5.99 -14.55 -29.71
CA GLY A 441 -5.86 -15.94 -30.16
C GLY A 441 -4.85 -16.80 -29.39
N LEU A 442 -4.10 -16.24 -28.42
CA LEU A 442 -3.21 -17.01 -27.55
C LEU A 442 -3.92 -17.41 -26.25
N ASP A 443 -3.64 -18.63 -25.79
CA ASP A 443 -4.02 -19.13 -24.46
C ASP A 443 -3.00 -18.65 -23.42
N LEU A 444 -3.09 -17.36 -23.14
CA LEU A 444 -2.36 -16.66 -22.09
C LEU A 444 -3.36 -16.06 -21.10
N PRO A 445 -2.99 -16.03 -19.81
CA PRO A 445 -3.82 -15.40 -18.80
C PRO A 445 -3.95 -13.89 -19.03
N ILE A 446 -5.09 -13.35 -18.58
CA ILE A 446 -5.44 -11.93 -18.73
C ILE A 446 -4.62 -11.05 -17.79
N TRP A 447 -4.43 -11.52 -16.56
CA TRP A 447 -3.60 -10.89 -15.54
C TRP A 447 -2.21 -11.53 -15.52
N TRP A 448 -1.27 -10.95 -14.77
CA TRP A 448 0.14 -11.37 -14.67
C TRP A 448 0.34 -12.78 -14.07
N SER A 449 -0.73 -13.57 -13.94
CA SER A 449 -0.87 -14.86 -13.25
C SER A 449 -1.07 -16.05 -14.18
#